data_AF-A0A4Q9YMH7-F1
#
_entry.id   AF-A0A4Q9YMH7-F1
#
_cell.length_a   1.000
_cell.length_b   1.000
_cell.length_c   1.000
_cell.angle_alpha   90.00
_cell.angle_beta   90.00
_cell.angle_gamma   90.00
#
_symmetry.space_group_name_H-M   'P 1'
#
loop_
_entity.id
_entity.type
_entity.pdbx_description
1 polymer ?
#
loop_
_entity_poly.entity_id
_entity_poly.type
_entity_poly.pdbx_seq_one_letter_code
_entity_poly.pdbx_strand_id
1 'polypeptide(L)'
;DEIIRPILRGRDIKKYDIHFSNLYLINAHNGVKEKGTKRIDVVNDYPVIYEHLKHFQSKLESRSDKGDHWSNLRNCAYIDIFTGPKLIYPETMRLLKNNNETFPRFTYDSGNYFCDKTAFSITGVEIKYLLAFMNSKIMEYLIPQYVTAWDDSGFMMQKIYLENIPIPNPEKKIKDSIEILVDKILIEEEILKKKELQHEIDKIFSGIFNFSEDEEVFINLIVRN
;
A
#
# COMPACT_ATOMS: atom_id res chain seq x y z
N ASP A 1 -12.49 -5.94 21.14
CA ASP A 1 -11.82 -5.04 20.19
C ASP A 1 -10.69 -5.68 19.38
N GLU A 2 -10.05 -6.76 19.83
CA GLU A 2 -8.89 -7.38 19.14
C GLU A 2 -9.15 -7.94 17.73
N ILE A 3 -10.39 -8.33 17.41
CA ILE A 3 -10.75 -8.94 16.13
C ILE A 3 -11.34 -7.94 15.11
N ILE A 4 -11.59 -6.69 15.50
CA ILE A 4 -12.07 -5.65 14.60
C ILE A 4 -10.86 -4.85 14.13
N ARG A 5 -10.58 -4.86 12.82
CA ARG A 5 -9.38 -4.24 12.25
C ARG A 5 -9.74 -3.19 11.21
N PRO A 6 -9.12 -1.99 11.22
CA PRO A 6 -9.24 -1.03 10.13
C PRO A 6 -8.85 -1.68 8.80
N ILE A 7 -9.66 -1.51 7.77
CA ILE A 7 -9.39 -2.06 6.44
C ILE A 7 -9.37 -0.96 5.37
N LEU A 8 -8.37 -1.03 4.50
CA LEU A 8 -8.19 -0.15 3.36
C LEU A 8 -8.54 -0.84 2.06
N ARG A 9 -9.10 -0.07 1.14
CA ARG A 9 -9.27 -0.41 -0.27
C ARG A 9 -8.27 0.39 -1.08
N GLY A 10 -8.05 -0.02 -2.33
CA GLY A 10 -7.17 0.67 -3.27
C GLY A 10 -7.48 2.16 -3.41
N ARG A 11 -8.76 2.56 -3.38
CA ARG A 11 -9.16 3.97 -3.48
C ARG A 11 -8.83 4.83 -2.25
N ASP A 12 -8.62 4.19 -1.11
CA ASP A 12 -8.30 4.84 0.17
C ASP A 12 -6.80 5.20 0.24
N ILE A 13 -5.95 4.67 -0.66
CA ILE A 13 -4.50 4.91 -0.67
C ILE A 13 -4.15 6.08 -1.59
N LYS A 14 -3.38 7.04 -1.06
CA LYS A 14 -2.87 8.22 -1.76
C LYS A 14 -1.34 8.28 -1.68
N LYS A 15 -0.73 9.22 -2.41
CA LYS A 15 0.73 9.44 -2.39
C LYS A 15 1.13 9.96 -1.00
N TYR A 16 1.87 9.14 -0.26
CA TYR A 16 2.27 9.37 1.15
C TYR A 16 1.12 9.55 2.14
N ASP A 17 -0.10 9.13 1.81
CA ASP A 17 -1.26 9.39 2.66
C ASP A 17 -2.33 8.30 2.53
N ILE A 18 -3.22 8.23 3.52
CA ILE A 18 -4.32 7.28 3.65
C ILE A 18 -5.61 8.03 3.96
N HIS A 19 -6.57 8.00 3.04
CA HIS A 19 -7.92 8.49 3.25
C HIS A 19 -8.81 7.39 3.84
N PHE A 20 -8.69 7.17 5.15
CA PHE A 20 -9.42 6.10 5.83
C PHE A 20 -10.94 6.34 5.81
N SER A 21 -11.68 5.38 5.27
CA SER A 21 -13.14 5.47 5.08
C SER A 21 -13.98 4.97 6.26
N ASN A 22 -13.41 4.87 7.48
CA ASN A 22 -14.07 4.28 8.65
C ASN A 22 -14.64 2.88 8.39
N LEU A 23 -13.93 2.08 7.59
CA LEU A 23 -14.28 0.69 7.32
C LEU A 23 -13.48 -0.25 8.20
N TYR A 24 -14.17 -1.29 8.67
CA TYR A 24 -13.60 -2.26 9.58
C TYR A 24 -13.90 -3.69 9.12
N LEU A 25 -12.93 -4.56 9.33
CA LEU A 25 -13.02 -5.99 9.11
C LEU A 25 -13.23 -6.70 10.45
N ILE A 26 -14.24 -7.57 10.53
CA ILE A 26 -14.34 -8.57 11.59
C ILE A 26 -13.44 -9.75 11.20
N ASN A 27 -12.22 -9.76 11.72
CA ASN A 27 -11.18 -10.73 11.45
C ASN A 27 -11.33 -12.01 12.29
N ALA A 28 -12.48 -12.68 12.18
CA ALA A 28 -12.73 -13.96 12.83
C ALA A 28 -12.00 -15.10 12.09
N HIS A 29 -10.72 -15.33 12.37
CA HIS A 29 -9.89 -16.31 11.66
C HIS A 29 -9.94 -17.73 12.27
N ASN A 30 -9.56 -18.75 11.49
CA ASN A 30 -9.39 -20.14 11.98
C ASN A 30 -8.07 -20.41 12.70
N GLY A 31 -7.25 -19.38 12.88
CA GLY A 31 -5.90 -19.56 13.40
C GLY A 31 -4.98 -20.20 12.36
N VAL A 32 -3.71 -20.33 12.73
CA VAL A 32 -2.64 -20.83 11.86
C VAL A 32 -1.91 -21.91 12.66
N LYS A 33 -2.10 -23.18 12.28
CA LYS A 33 -1.57 -24.33 13.04
C LYS A 33 -0.05 -24.27 13.14
N GLU A 34 0.64 -23.90 12.07
CA GLU A 34 2.10 -23.81 12.02
C GLU A 34 2.66 -22.74 12.98
N LYS A 35 1.87 -21.73 13.31
CA LYS A 35 2.24 -20.62 14.20
C LYS A 35 1.70 -20.77 15.62
N GLY A 36 0.96 -21.84 15.91
CA GLY A 36 0.27 -22.03 17.20
C GLY A 36 -0.88 -21.04 17.45
N THR A 37 -1.28 -20.24 16.45
CA THR A 37 -2.39 -19.30 16.57
C THR A 37 -3.70 -20.07 16.60
N LYS A 38 -4.47 -19.94 17.68
CA LYS A 38 -5.77 -20.63 17.84
C LYS A 38 -6.85 -19.99 16.96
N ARG A 39 -7.86 -20.80 16.62
CA ARG A 39 -9.12 -20.30 16.04
C ARG A 39 -9.81 -19.36 17.04
N ILE A 40 -10.41 -18.30 16.53
CA ILE A 40 -11.31 -17.44 17.31
C ILE A 40 -12.66 -18.16 17.48
N ASP A 41 -13.09 -18.37 18.72
CA ASP A 41 -14.41 -18.89 19.04
C ASP A 41 -15.41 -17.74 19.13
N VAL A 42 -15.95 -17.31 17.98
CA VAL A 42 -16.84 -16.15 17.91
C VAL A 42 -18.09 -16.33 18.78
N VAL A 43 -18.59 -17.58 18.92
CA VAL A 43 -19.83 -17.87 19.66
C VAL A 43 -19.65 -17.62 21.15
N ASN A 44 -18.53 -18.09 21.72
CA ASN A 44 -18.29 -18.04 23.15
C ASN A 44 -17.51 -16.78 23.56
N ASP A 45 -16.51 -16.37 22.78
CA ASP A 45 -15.62 -15.27 23.14
C ASP A 45 -16.20 -13.90 22.74
N TYR A 46 -17.07 -13.85 21.72
CA TYR A 46 -17.60 -12.61 21.15
C TYR A 46 -19.12 -12.67 20.86
N PRO A 47 -19.98 -12.88 21.88
CA PRO A 47 -21.41 -13.10 21.69
C PRO A 47 -22.12 -11.95 20.96
N VAL A 48 -21.74 -10.69 21.22
CA VAL A 48 -22.32 -9.52 20.50
C VAL A 48 -21.99 -9.54 19.01
N ILE A 49 -20.76 -9.92 18.65
CA ILE A 49 -20.34 -10.05 17.25
C ILE A 49 -21.06 -11.24 16.62
N TYR A 50 -21.21 -12.35 17.34
CA TYR A 50 -21.97 -13.49 16.87
C TYR A 50 -23.44 -13.13 16.56
N GLU A 51 -24.12 -12.43 17.46
CA GLU A 51 -25.48 -11.90 17.22
C GLU A 51 -25.52 -11.00 15.98
N HIS A 52 -24.56 -10.11 15.81
CA HIS A 52 -24.46 -9.29 14.62
C HIS A 52 -24.32 -10.14 13.34
N LEU A 53 -23.42 -11.13 13.32
CA LEU A 53 -23.19 -12.00 12.17
C LEU A 53 -24.39 -12.90 11.84
N LYS A 54 -25.21 -13.29 12.83
CA LYS A 54 -26.42 -14.09 12.60
C LYS A 54 -27.43 -13.41 11.67
N HIS A 55 -27.50 -12.08 11.66
CA HIS A 55 -28.32 -11.33 10.71
C HIS A 55 -27.93 -11.59 9.24
N PHE A 56 -26.73 -12.11 9.00
CA PHE A 56 -26.18 -12.41 7.68
C PHE A 56 -25.89 -13.91 7.48
N GLN A 57 -26.37 -14.79 8.36
CA GLN A 57 -25.98 -16.21 8.41
C GLN A 57 -26.14 -16.92 7.06
N SER A 58 -27.28 -16.78 6.38
CA SER A 58 -27.53 -17.42 5.08
C SER A 58 -26.50 -17.02 4.01
N LYS A 59 -26.06 -15.75 4.01
CA LYS A 59 -25.01 -15.26 3.12
C LYS A 59 -23.63 -15.77 3.54
N LEU A 60 -23.38 -15.87 4.84
CA LEU A 60 -22.07 -16.29 5.37
C LEU A 60 -21.82 -17.79 5.21
N GLU A 61 -22.86 -18.62 5.39
CA GLU A 61 -22.82 -20.07 5.22
C GLU A 61 -22.60 -20.49 3.76
N SER A 62 -23.16 -19.73 2.82
CA SER A 62 -23.04 -19.99 1.39
C SER A 62 -21.67 -19.62 0.79
N ARG A 63 -20.81 -18.92 1.54
CA ARG A 63 -19.44 -18.59 1.09
C ARG A 63 -18.61 -19.85 0.90
N SER A 64 -17.79 -19.86 -0.16
CA SER A 64 -16.69 -20.80 -0.31
C SER A 64 -15.58 -20.54 0.70
N ASP A 65 -15.22 -19.27 0.91
CA ASP A 65 -14.13 -18.81 1.78
C ASP A 65 -14.51 -18.71 3.27
N LYS A 66 -15.21 -19.72 3.79
CA LYS A 66 -15.52 -19.85 5.21
C LYS A 66 -14.50 -20.73 5.95
N GLY A 67 -14.47 -20.58 7.27
CA GLY A 67 -13.67 -21.41 8.14
C GLY A 67 -14.35 -22.70 8.59
N ASP A 68 -13.84 -23.25 9.70
CA ASP A 68 -14.44 -24.42 10.36
C ASP A 68 -15.90 -24.14 10.77
N HIS A 69 -16.17 -22.89 11.14
CA HIS A 69 -17.50 -22.37 11.44
C HIS A 69 -17.85 -21.24 10.47
N TRP A 70 -19.13 -21.08 10.12
CA TRP A 70 -19.59 -20.12 9.10
C TRP A 70 -19.31 -18.65 9.46
N SER A 71 -19.20 -18.36 10.77
CA SER A 71 -18.82 -17.05 11.29
C SER A 71 -17.35 -16.70 11.07
N ASN A 72 -16.50 -17.69 10.76
CA ASN A 72 -15.08 -17.49 10.57
C ASN A 72 -14.75 -17.29 9.08
N LEU A 73 -13.74 -16.48 8.83
CA LEU A 73 -13.03 -16.39 7.56
C LEU A 73 -12.16 -17.65 7.37
N ARG A 74 -11.86 -18.01 6.12
CA ARG A 74 -10.83 -19.01 5.84
C ARG A 74 -9.48 -18.61 6.45
N ASN A 75 -8.58 -19.58 6.63
CA ASN A 75 -7.25 -19.30 7.14
C ASN A 75 -6.47 -18.37 6.19
N CYS A 76 -5.75 -17.40 6.74
CA CYS A 76 -4.87 -16.47 6.04
C CYS A 76 -3.44 -16.60 6.58
N ALA A 77 -2.58 -17.30 5.83
CA ALA A 77 -1.21 -17.63 6.26
C ALA A 77 -0.33 -16.41 6.54
N TYR A 78 -0.66 -15.27 5.93
CA TYR A 78 0.13 -14.04 5.96
C TYR A 78 -0.48 -12.94 6.83
N ILE A 79 -1.40 -13.25 7.75
CA ILE A 79 -2.08 -12.21 8.53
C ILE A 79 -1.13 -11.30 9.33
N ASP A 80 0.00 -11.86 9.78
CA ASP A 80 1.02 -11.13 10.54
C ASP A 80 1.76 -10.08 9.69
N ILE A 81 1.70 -10.17 8.35
CA ILE A 81 2.32 -9.14 7.50
C ILE A 81 1.63 -7.78 7.68
N PHE A 82 0.36 -7.78 8.10
CA PHE A 82 -0.42 -6.55 8.28
C PHE A 82 -0.09 -5.83 9.58
N THR A 83 0.60 -6.45 10.53
CA THR A 83 0.87 -5.86 11.85
C THR A 83 2.21 -5.14 11.94
N GLY A 84 3.05 -5.23 10.91
CA GLY A 84 4.35 -4.57 10.85
C GLY A 84 4.42 -3.41 9.85
N PRO A 85 5.58 -2.71 9.82
CA PRO A 85 5.92 -1.74 8.80
C PRO A 85 5.78 -2.32 7.39
N LYS A 86 5.04 -1.62 6.55
CA LYS A 86 4.79 -2.02 5.17
C LYS A 86 4.55 -0.81 4.28
N LEU A 87 4.85 -0.97 3.00
CA LEU A 87 4.42 -0.05 1.96
C LEU A 87 3.12 -0.60 1.36
N ILE A 88 2.10 0.24 1.19
CA ILE A 88 0.80 -0.13 0.66
C ILE A 88 0.55 0.62 -0.64
N TYR A 89 -0.08 -0.05 -1.61
CA TYR A 89 -0.43 0.55 -2.88
C TYR A 89 -1.68 -0.10 -3.53
N PRO A 90 -2.45 0.63 -4.35
CA PRO A 90 -3.59 0.08 -5.08
C PRO A 90 -3.17 -0.97 -6.13
N GLU A 91 -3.95 -2.03 -6.29
CA GLU A 91 -3.82 -2.98 -7.41
C GLU A 91 -4.04 -2.30 -8.76
N THR A 92 -4.86 -1.25 -8.80
CA THR A 92 -5.09 -0.43 -9.99
C THR A 92 -4.86 1.04 -9.71
N MET A 93 -4.08 1.69 -10.59
CA MET A 93 -3.81 3.12 -10.52
C MET A 93 -4.24 3.79 -11.82
N ARG A 94 -4.61 5.07 -11.74
CA ARG A 94 -4.91 5.87 -12.92
C ARG A 94 -4.10 7.15 -12.92
N LEU A 95 -3.58 7.53 -14.09
CA LEU A 95 -3.15 8.89 -14.39
C LEU A 95 -4.42 9.74 -14.51
N LEU A 96 -4.67 10.58 -13.51
CA LEU A 96 -5.82 11.47 -13.51
C LEU A 96 -5.37 12.84 -14.03
N LYS A 97 -5.83 13.20 -15.23
CA LYS A 97 -5.46 14.47 -15.88
C LYS A 97 -5.98 15.72 -15.15
N ASN A 98 -6.99 15.58 -14.29
CA ASN A 98 -7.75 16.73 -13.76
C ASN A 98 -7.87 16.81 -12.22
N ASN A 99 -7.13 16.02 -11.43
CA ASN A 99 -7.33 15.97 -9.97
C ASN A 99 -6.04 16.19 -9.18
N ASN A 100 -6.18 16.65 -7.93
CA ASN A 100 -5.12 16.75 -6.90
C ASN A 100 -4.48 15.39 -6.50
N GLU A 101 -4.85 14.28 -7.16
CA GLU A 101 -4.25 12.97 -6.90
C GLU A 101 -3.04 12.75 -7.80
N THR A 102 -1.85 12.82 -7.19
CA THR A 102 -0.58 12.58 -7.86
C THR A 102 -0.35 11.08 -8.08
N PHE A 103 0.02 10.71 -9.30
CA PHE A 103 0.57 9.39 -9.61
C PHE A 103 2.09 9.40 -9.32
N PRO A 104 2.71 8.25 -9.04
CA PRO A 104 2.08 7.04 -8.51
C PRO A 104 1.67 7.19 -7.04
N ARG A 105 0.87 6.23 -6.53
CA ARG A 105 0.20 6.32 -5.21
C ARG A 105 0.68 5.21 -4.27
N PHE A 106 1.82 5.43 -3.63
CA PHE A 106 2.35 4.56 -2.58
C PHE A 106 2.32 5.28 -1.23
N THR A 107 2.08 4.53 -0.14
CA THR A 107 2.10 5.05 1.22
C THR A 107 2.75 4.09 2.21
N TYR A 108 3.15 4.61 3.37
CA TYR A 108 3.68 3.83 4.49
C TYR A 108 2.58 3.53 5.50
N ASP A 109 2.59 2.31 6.03
CA ASP A 109 1.81 1.96 7.22
C ASP A 109 2.72 1.25 8.23
N SER A 110 2.68 1.69 9.49
CA SER A 110 3.43 1.10 10.59
C SER A 110 2.82 -0.20 11.13
N GLY A 111 1.69 -0.65 10.59
CA GLY A 111 1.00 -1.88 11.03
C GLY A 111 -0.45 -1.68 11.46
N ASN A 112 -1.06 -0.54 11.13
CA ASN A 112 -2.37 -0.15 11.62
C ASN A 112 -3.52 -0.69 10.75
N TYR A 113 -3.25 -0.91 9.46
CA TYR A 113 -4.28 -1.21 8.48
C TYR A 113 -4.12 -2.59 7.84
N PHE A 114 -5.27 -3.24 7.66
CA PHE A 114 -5.43 -4.40 6.80
C PHE A 114 -5.81 -3.92 5.39
N CYS A 115 -5.57 -4.74 4.38
CA CYS A 115 -5.94 -4.41 3.01
C CYS A 115 -6.96 -5.41 2.48
N ASP A 116 -7.93 -4.92 1.73
CA ASP A 116 -8.78 -5.78 0.91
C ASP A 116 -8.04 -6.22 -0.37
N LYS A 117 -8.72 -6.94 -1.26
CA LYS A 117 -8.11 -7.47 -2.49
C LYS A 117 -7.59 -6.36 -3.43
N THR A 118 -8.13 -5.14 -3.34
CA THR A 118 -7.82 -4.03 -4.23
C THR A 118 -6.57 -3.25 -3.83
N ALA A 119 -5.91 -3.65 -2.75
CA ALA A 119 -4.66 -3.09 -2.27
C ALA A 119 -3.62 -4.19 -2.01
N PHE A 120 -2.36 -3.90 -2.33
CA PHE A 120 -1.21 -4.76 -2.10
C PHE A 120 -0.28 -4.17 -1.05
N SER A 121 0.56 -5.02 -0.48
CA SER A 121 1.54 -4.63 0.52
C SER A 121 2.92 -5.18 0.19
N ILE A 122 3.95 -4.38 0.41
CA ILE A 122 5.37 -4.76 0.36
C ILE A 122 5.91 -4.69 1.79
N THR A 123 6.58 -5.75 2.21
CA THR A 123 7.27 -5.85 3.51
C THR A 123 8.74 -6.15 3.28
N GLY A 124 9.58 -5.85 4.25
CA GLY A 124 11.04 -6.01 4.12
C GLY A 124 11.81 -4.91 4.86
N VAL A 125 13.01 -4.66 4.39
CA VAL A 125 13.92 -3.62 4.92
C VAL A 125 13.83 -2.34 4.09
N GLU A 126 14.29 -1.22 4.64
CA GLU A 126 14.41 0.06 3.91
C GLU A 126 13.10 0.52 3.24
N ILE A 127 11.96 0.24 3.88
CA ILE A 127 10.62 0.48 3.33
C ILE A 127 10.39 1.95 2.99
N LYS A 128 10.95 2.88 3.78
CA LYS A 128 10.82 4.32 3.53
C LYS A 128 11.68 4.77 2.35
N TYR A 129 12.89 4.23 2.18
CA TYR A 129 13.68 4.45 0.98
C TYR A 129 12.95 3.95 -0.27
N LEU A 130 12.39 2.74 -0.21
CA LEU A 130 11.58 2.20 -1.30
C LEU A 130 10.37 3.10 -1.58
N LEU A 131 9.68 3.58 -0.55
CA LEU A 131 8.55 4.51 -0.69
C LEU A 131 8.95 5.77 -1.46
N ALA A 132 10.09 6.38 -1.11
CA ALA A 132 10.61 7.55 -1.82
C ALA A 132 10.85 7.26 -3.31
N PHE A 133 11.50 6.13 -3.60
CA PHE A 133 11.79 5.74 -4.97
C PHE A 133 10.50 5.50 -5.76
N MET A 134 9.58 4.68 -5.21
CA MET A 134 8.30 4.35 -5.84
C MET A 134 7.43 5.57 -6.10
N ASN A 135 7.56 6.65 -5.31
CA ASN A 135 6.84 7.91 -5.47
C ASN A 135 7.63 8.99 -6.24
N SER A 136 8.84 8.71 -6.70
CA SER A 136 9.68 9.65 -7.45
C SER A 136 9.16 9.91 -8.86
N LYS A 137 9.62 10.99 -9.49
CA LYS A 137 9.33 11.27 -10.91
C LYS A 137 9.90 10.22 -11.86
N ILE A 138 11.02 9.60 -11.50
CA ILE A 138 11.59 8.51 -12.28
C ILE A 138 10.59 7.36 -12.34
N MET A 139 9.98 7.01 -11.20
CA MET A 139 8.97 5.96 -11.15
C MET A 139 7.65 6.35 -11.81
N GLU A 140 7.29 7.63 -11.77
CA GLU A 140 6.18 8.16 -12.55
C GLU A 140 6.36 7.91 -14.06
N TYR A 141 7.60 8.02 -14.56
CA TYR A 141 7.97 7.71 -15.95
C TYR A 141 8.13 6.20 -16.23
N LEU A 142 8.71 5.43 -15.29
CA LEU A 142 9.03 4.02 -15.50
C LEU A 142 7.82 3.10 -15.34
N ILE A 143 6.90 3.36 -14.41
CA ILE A 143 5.76 2.46 -14.17
C ILE A 143 4.99 2.14 -15.47
N PRO A 144 4.61 3.14 -16.31
CA PRO A 144 3.95 2.87 -17.59
C PRO A 144 4.70 1.95 -18.56
N GLN A 145 6.01 1.80 -18.41
CA GLN A 145 6.84 0.93 -19.25
C GLN A 145 6.94 -0.50 -18.72
N TYR A 146 6.77 -0.70 -17.40
CA TYR A 146 6.92 -1.99 -16.74
C TYR A 146 5.60 -2.69 -16.47
N VAL A 147 4.52 -1.93 -16.29
CA VAL A 147 3.23 -2.51 -15.88
C VAL A 147 2.24 -2.50 -17.02
N THR A 148 1.36 -3.50 -17.05
CA THR A 148 0.31 -3.58 -18.07
C THR A 148 -0.69 -2.43 -17.91
N ALA A 149 -0.86 -1.67 -19.00
CA ALA A 149 -1.92 -0.69 -19.12
C ALA A 149 -3.26 -1.40 -19.36
N TRP A 150 -4.29 -0.99 -18.63
CA TRP A 150 -5.68 -1.42 -18.87
C TRP A 150 -6.36 -0.54 -19.93
N ASP A 151 -6.02 0.73 -19.94
CA ASP A 151 -6.37 1.75 -20.94
C ASP A 151 -5.26 2.81 -20.97
N ASP A 152 -5.43 3.88 -21.76
CA ASP A 152 -4.45 4.96 -21.94
C ASP A 152 -4.02 5.67 -20.64
N SER A 153 -4.77 5.48 -19.56
CA SER A 153 -4.57 6.15 -18.28
C SER A 153 -4.54 5.20 -17.10
N GLY A 154 -4.84 3.91 -17.27
CA GLY A 154 -5.04 2.94 -16.20
C GLY A 154 -3.94 1.88 -16.19
N PHE A 155 -3.40 1.59 -15.01
CA PHE A 155 -2.27 0.68 -14.82
C PHE A 155 -2.62 -0.43 -13.82
N MET A 156 -2.25 -1.66 -14.16
CA MET A 156 -2.41 -2.84 -13.33
C MET A 156 -1.11 -3.12 -12.55
N MET A 157 -1.09 -2.74 -11.28
CA MET A 157 0.06 -2.79 -10.38
C MET A 157 0.24 -4.17 -9.76
N GLN A 158 0.19 -5.24 -10.55
CA GLN A 158 0.40 -6.59 -10.01
C GLN A 158 1.86 -6.82 -9.62
N LYS A 159 2.06 -7.66 -8.60
CA LYS A 159 3.37 -8.04 -8.08
C LYS A 159 4.34 -8.47 -9.19
N ILE A 160 3.87 -9.29 -10.14
CA ILE A 160 4.69 -9.84 -11.24
C ILE A 160 5.34 -8.77 -12.11
N TYR A 161 4.76 -7.57 -12.19
CA TYR A 161 5.35 -6.45 -12.93
C TYR A 161 6.31 -5.65 -12.05
N LEU A 162 5.88 -5.33 -10.82
CA LEU A 162 6.66 -4.53 -9.89
C LEU A 162 7.97 -5.20 -9.46
N GLU A 163 8.00 -6.53 -9.37
CA GLU A 163 9.22 -7.27 -8.99
C GLU A 163 10.34 -7.21 -10.04
N ASN A 164 10.04 -6.79 -11.27
CA ASN A 164 11.02 -6.61 -12.34
C ASN A 164 11.61 -5.20 -12.40
N ILE A 165 11.11 -4.26 -11.59
CA ILE A 165 11.60 -2.88 -11.60
C ILE A 165 12.96 -2.82 -10.89
N PRO A 166 14.02 -2.36 -11.57
CA PRO A 166 15.32 -2.23 -10.92
C PRO A 166 15.28 -1.11 -9.87
N ILE A 167 15.73 -1.43 -8.66
CA ILE A 167 15.80 -0.48 -7.54
C ILE A 167 17.27 -0.05 -7.39
N PRO A 168 17.57 1.26 -7.43
CA PRO A 168 18.93 1.73 -7.19
C PRO A 168 19.37 1.39 -5.76
N ASN A 169 20.64 1.04 -5.59
CA ASN A 169 21.23 0.68 -4.29
C ASN A 169 22.43 1.58 -3.95
N PRO A 170 22.19 2.87 -3.63
CA PRO A 170 23.25 3.80 -3.26
C PRO A 170 23.81 3.50 -1.87
N GLU A 171 24.85 4.24 -1.47
CA GLU A 171 25.43 4.15 -0.13
C GLU A 171 24.39 4.38 0.97
N LYS A 172 24.57 3.72 2.12
CA LYS A 172 23.66 3.81 3.27
C LYS A 172 23.39 5.26 3.68
N LYS A 173 24.40 6.13 3.66
CA LYS A 173 24.25 7.55 4.01
C LYS A 173 23.22 8.27 3.14
N ILE A 174 23.16 7.95 1.84
CA ILE A 174 22.20 8.52 0.91
C ILE A 174 20.81 7.98 1.23
N LYS A 175 20.66 6.67 1.45
CA LYS A 175 19.39 6.07 1.85
C LYS A 175 18.85 6.69 3.15
N ASP A 176 19.70 6.80 4.18
CA ASP A 176 19.35 7.41 5.46
C ASP A 176 18.87 8.87 5.26
N SER A 177 19.53 9.64 4.38
CA SER A 177 19.10 11.01 4.08
C SER A 177 17.73 11.10 3.40
N ILE A 178 17.42 10.16 2.50
CA ILE A 178 16.13 10.05 1.83
C ILE A 178 15.05 9.65 2.84
N GLU A 179 15.32 8.69 3.73
CA GLU A 179 14.35 8.27 4.75
C GLU A 179 13.98 9.41 5.70
N ILE A 180 14.94 10.28 6.06
CA ILE A 180 14.67 11.50 6.85
C ILE A 180 13.70 12.44 6.10
N LEU A 181 13.86 12.60 4.78
CA LEU A 181 12.94 13.42 3.97
C LEU A 181 11.55 12.79 3.90
N VAL A 182 11.46 11.47 3.76
CA VAL A 182 10.18 10.74 3.80
C VAL A 182 9.48 10.94 5.14
N ASP A 183 10.21 10.85 6.26
CA ASP A 183 9.64 11.08 7.58
C ASP A 183 9.06 12.48 7.73
N LYS A 184 9.72 13.49 7.17
CA LYS A 184 9.17 14.85 7.10
C LYS A 184 7.90 14.91 6.24
N ILE A 185 7.89 14.26 5.07
CA ILE A 185 6.70 14.24 4.18
C ILE A 185 5.49 13.60 4.88
N LEU A 186 5.71 12.51 5.63
CA LEU A 186 4.64 11.75 6.28
C LEU A 186 3.97 12.52 7.43
N ILE A 187 4.68 13.43 8.09
CA ILE A 187 4.13 14.25 9.20
C ILE A 187 3.72 15.67 8.77
N GLU A 188 4.14 16.12 7.59
CA GLU A 188 3.79 17.43 7.07
C GLU A 188 2.29 17.45 6.69
N GLU A 189 1.64 18.60 6.88
CA GLU A 189 0.24 18.81 6.47
C GLU A 189 0.16 19.77 5.27
N GLU A 190 1.13 20.66 5.14
CA GLU A 190 1.17 21.67 4.09
C GLU A 190 1.59 21.05 2.74
N ILE A 191 0.66 21.09 1.78
CA ILE A 191 0.87 20.55 0.43
C ILE A 191 2.10 21.16 -0.26
N LEU A 192 2.37 22.45 -0.05
CA LEU A 192 3.50 23.13 -0.68
C LEU A 192 4.84 22.58 -0.16
N LYS A 193 4.99 22.45 1.16
CA LYS A 193 6.18 21.85 1.79
C LYS A 193 6.38 20.39 1.39
N LYS A 194 5.31 19.59 1.29
CA LYS A 194 5.40 18.22 0.75
C LYS A 194 5.99 18.19 -0.65
N LYS A 195 5.61 19.14 -1.52
CA LYS A 195 6.15 19.25 -2.88
C LYS A 195 7.62 19.65 -2.88
N GLU A 196 8.04 20.55 -1.99
CA GLU A 196 9.45 20.95 -1.84
C GLU A 196 10.31 19.76 -1.40
N LEU A 197 9.88 19.02 -0.38
CA LEU A 197 10.55 17.81 0.09
C LEU A 197 10.61 16.72 -0.99
N GLN A 198 9.51 16.52 -1.73
CA GLN A 198 9.49 15.58 -2.87
C GLN A 198 10.49 16.01 -3.95
N HIS A 199 10.61 17.29 -4.23
CA HIS A 199 11.56 17.81 -5.21
C HIS A 199 13.02 17.61 -4.76
N GLU A 200 13.32 17.71 -3.47
CA GLU A 200 14.64 17.33 -2.93
C GLU A 200 14.93 15.84 -3.15
N ILE A 201 13.95 14.96 -2.87
CA ILE A 201 14.06 13.52 -3.13
C ILE A 201 14.33 13.25 -4.62
N ASP A 202 13.56 13.89 -5.51
CA ASP A 202 13.72 13.71 -6.96
C ASP A 202 15.13 14.12 -7.42
N LYS A 203 15.67 15.23 -6.90
CA LYS A 203 17.05 15.67 -7.19
C LYS A 203 18.10 14.66 -6.75
N ILE A 204 17.93 14.07 -5.57
CA ILE A 204 18.85 13.03 -5.08
C ILE A 204 18.82 11.83 -6.03
N PHE A 205 17.64 11.40 -6.48
CA PHE A 205 17.53 10.29 -7.43
C PHE A 205 18.13 10.63 -8.79
N SER A 206 17.90 11.81 -9.36
CA SER A 206 18.57 12.22 -10.60
C SER A 206 20.09 12.14 -10.49
N GLY A 207 20.64 12.58 -9.35
CA GLY A 207 22.07 12.46 -9.05
C GLY A 207 22.56 11.00 -8.96
N ILE A 208 21.75 10.09 -8.42
CA ILE A 208 22.10 8.65 -8.38
C ILE A 208 22.20 8.04 -9.78
N PHE A 209 21.32 8.46 -10.71
CA PHE A 209 21.33 7.98 -12.09
C PHE A 209 22.26 8.77 -13.02
N ASN A 210 22.91 9.84 -12.52
CA ASN A 210 23.73 10.76 -13.31
C ASN A 210 22.98 11.35 -14.52
N PHE A 211 21.71 11.70 -14.34
CA PHE A 211 20.94 12.34 -15.42
C PHE A 211 21.53 13.72 -15.77
N SER A 212 21.56 13.99 -17.06
CA SER A 212 21.80 15.32 -17.61
C SER A 212 20.59 16.23 -17.39
N GLU A 213 20.79 17.55 -17.49
CA GLU A 213 19.70 18.52 -17.42
C GLU A 213 18.60 18.24 -18.48
N ASP A 214 19.01 17.82 -19.68
CA ASP A 214 18.08 17.48 -20.77
C ASP A 214 17.22 16.26 -20.42
N GLU A 215 17.80 15.23 -19.80
CA GLU A 215 17.07 14.03 -19.34
C GLU A 215 16.11 14.36 -18.20
N GLU A 216 16.54 15.19 -17.25
CA GLU A 216 15.65 15.67 -16.19
C GLU A 216 14.47 16.44 -16.76
N VAL A 217 14.71 17.37 -17.70
CA VAL A 217 13.67 18.14 -18.39
C VAL A 217 12.74 17.20 -19.15
N PHE A 218 13.28 16.21 -19.87
CA PHE A 218 12.51 15.23 -20.62
C PHE A 218 11.57 14.42 -19.72
N ILE A 219 12.07 13.85 -18.62
CA ILE A 219 11.27 13.11 -17.64
C ILE A 219 10.16 14.02 -17.09
N ASN A 220 10.50 15.25 -16.72
CA ASN A 220 9.54 16.23 -16.20
C ASN A 220 8.44 16.60 -17.21
N LEU A 221 8.75 16.65 -18.50
CA LEU A 221 7.79 16.97 -19.56
C LEU A 221 6.83 15.82 -19.84
N ILE A 222 7.33 14.58 -19.89
CA ILE A 222 6.49 13.40 -20.13
C ILE A 222 5.51 13.18 -18.97
N VAL A 223 6.00 13.35 -17.75
CA VAL A 223 5.18 13.22 -16.53
C VAL A 223 4.01 14.22 -16.48
N ARG A 224 4.13 15.37 -17.15
CA ARG A 224 3.10 16.44 -17.12
C ARG A 224 2.00 16.29 -18.19
N ASN A 225 2.16 15.40 -19.18
CA ASN A 225 1.25 15.25 -20.34
C ASN A 225 0.36 13.99 -20.23
#